data_AF-A0A3D0YTH6-F1
#
_entry.id   AF-A0A3D0YTH6-F1
#
_cell.length_a   1.000
_cell.length_b   1.000
_cell.length_c   1.000
_cell.angle_alpha   90.00
_cell.angle_beta   90.00
_cell.angle_gamma   90.00
#
_symmetry.space_group_name_H-M   'P 1'
#
loop_
_entity.id
_entity.type
_entity.pdbx_description
1 polymer ?
#
loop_
_entity_poly.entity_id
_entity_poly.type
_entity_poly.pdbx_seq_one_letter_code
_entity_poly.pdbx_strand_id
1 'polypeptide(L)'
;MSVLFRLDPTEIKRRKDIGGQEKITEYYQEIATRISLVLFGRSLIRKIFNDGLRWGIGPDQPWTMTVDERRLTAELKYHYEDAITTRFYHALKIVLIEVLKLDKFN
;
A
#
# COMPACT_ATOMS: atom_id res chain seq x y z
N MET A 1 -4.54 -3.04 14.36
CA MET A 1 -4.69 -4.07 13.30
C MET A 1 -4.14 -3.53 11.97
N SER A 2 -3.74 -4.40 11.03
CA SER A 2 -3.21 -3.99 9.72
C SER A 2 -3.70 -4.90 8.59
N VAL A 3 -3.66 -4.38 7.37
CA VAL A 3 -3.88 -5.14 6.12
C VAL A 3 -2.52 -5.41 5.49
N LEU A 4 -2.11 -6.68 5.45
CA LEU A 4 -0.90 -7.11 4.77
C LEU A 4 -1.23 -7.65 3.38
N PHE A 5 -0.48 -7.18 2.38
CA PHE A 5 -0.57 -7.62 0.98
C PHE A 5 0.82 -7.95 0.43
N ARG A 6 0.87 -8.88 -0.52
CA ARG A 6 2.10 -9.27 -1.22
C ARG A 6 2.22 -8.48 -2.51
N LEU A 7 3.44 -8.06 -2.77
CA LEU A 7 3.82 -7.35 -3.98
C LEU A 7 4.22 -8.38 -5.04
N ASP A 8 3.92 -8.08 -6.30
CA ASP A 8 4.29 -8.94 -7.42
C ASP A 8 5.83 -8.86 -7.65
N PRO A 9 6.58 -9.95 -7.43
CA PRO A 9 8.03 -9.96 -7.68
C PRO A 9 8.37 -9.69 -9.14
N THR A 10 7.50 -10.07 -10.08
CA THR A 10 7.69 -9.89 -11.52
C THR A 10 7.62 -8.41 -11.87
N GLU A 11 6.62 -7.70 -11.35
CA GLU A 11 6.47 -6.26 -11.54
C GLU A 11 7.62 -5.47 -10.89
N ILE A 12 8.04 -5.85 -9.68
CA ILE A 12 9.21 -5.22 -9.02
C ILE A 12 10.47 -5.42 -9.86
N LYS A 13 10.71 -6.65 -10.35
CA LYS A 13 11.85 -6.94 -11.23
C LYS A 13 11.75 -6.11 -12.52
N ARG A 14 10.60 -6.08 -13.18
CA ARG A 14 10.37 -5.29 -14.41
C ARG A 14 10.66 -3.80 -14.19
N ARG A 15 10.15 -3.21 -13.11
CA ARG A 15 10.40 -1.79 -12.78
C ARG A 15 11.89 -1.54 -12.53
N LYS A 16 12.55 -2.45 -11.80
CA LYS A 16 14.00 -2.39 -11.56
C LYS A 16 14.80 -2.43 -12.87
N ASP A 17 14.40 -3.30 -13.81
CA ASP A 17 15.07 -3.45 -15.09
C ASP A 17 14.88 -2.22 -16.00
N ILE A 18 13.74 -1.52 -15.89
CA ILE A 18 13.43 -0.32 -16.68
C ILE A 18 14.18 0.92 -16.17
N GLY A 19 14.31 1.10 -14.85
CA GLY A 19 14.86 2.34 -14.31
C GLY A 19 15.28 2.28 -12.84
N GLY A 20 15.64 1.09 -12.35
CA GLY A 20 16.22 0.90 -11.03
C GLY A 20 15.29 1.27 -9.88
N GLN A 21 15.88 1.83 -8.81
CA GLN A 21 15.18 2.11 -7.55
C GLN A 21 14.11 3.21 -7.69
N GLU A 22 14.30 4.16 -8.60
CA GLU A 22 13.33 5.23 -8.85
C GLU A 22 12.00 4.65 -9.34
N LYS A 23 12.06 3.76 -10.35
CA LYS A 23 10.86 3.09 -10.90
C LYS A 23 10.19 2.13 -9.92
N ILE A 24 10.96 1.52 -9.02
CA ILE A 24 10.40 0.75 -7.90
C ILE A 24 9.63 1.67 -6.94
N THR A 25 10.21 2.83 -6.60
CA THR A 25 9.58 3.79 -5.70
C THR A 25 8.30 4.39 -6.31
N GLU A 26 8.31 4.69 -7.61
CA GLU A 26 7.11 5.09 -8.36
C GLU A 26 6.02 4.02 -8.30
N TYR A 27 6.37 2.75 -8.44
CA TYR A 27 5.41 1.65 -8.32
C TYR A 27 4.78 1.58 -6.92
N TYR A 28 5.56 1.77 -5.86
CA TYR A 28 5.00 1.85 -4.51
C TYR A 28 4.09 3.07 -4.33
N GLN A 29 4.43 4.21 -4.94
CA GLN A 29 3.55 5.38 -4.97
C GLN A 29 2.24 5.11 -5.73
N GLU A 30 2.29 4.38 -6.85
CA GLU A 30 1.09 3.95 -7.59
C GLU A 30 0.16 3.11 -6.70
N ILE A 31 0.72 2.18 -5.91
CA ILE A 31 -0.05 1.38 -4.94
C ILE A 31 -0.69 2.27 -3.88
N ALA A 32 0.08 3.16 -3.25
CA ALA A 32 -0.44 4.09 -2.24
C ALA A 32 -1.59 4.96 -2.81
N THR A 33 -1.44 5.43 -4.05
CA THR A 33 -2.45 6.22 -4.76
C THR A 33 -3.74 5.43 -4.92
N ARG A 34 -3.66 4.17 -5.38
CA ARG A 34 -4.83 3.30 -5.55
C ARG A 34 -5.52 3.00 -4.23
N ILE A 35 -4.76 2.74 -3.16
CA ILE A 35 -5.31 2.58 -1.80
C ILE A 35 -6.07 3.85 -1.40
N SER A 36 -5.49 5.02 -1.63
CA SER A 36 -6.12 6.31 -1.31
C SER A 36 -7.42 6.52 -2.06
N LEU A 37 -7.46 6.16 -3.36
CA LEU A 37 -8.68 6.21 -4.18
C LEU A 37 -9.77 5.27 -3.64
N VAL A 38 -9.42 4.07 -3.18
CA VAL A 38 -10.38 3.13 -2.57
C VAL A 38 -10.95 3.69 -1.26
N LEU A 39 -10.09 4.26 -0.41
CA LEU A 39 -10.50 4.74 0.92
C LEU A 39 -11.24 6.08 0.89
N PHE A 40 -10.91 6.97 -0.05
CA PHE A 40 -11.34 8.36 -0.02
C PHE A 40 -11.92 8.89 -1.35
N GLY A 41 -11.92 8.09 -2.42
CA GLY A 41 -12.39 8.50 -3.75
C GLY A 41 -11.48 9.52 -4.46
N ARG A 42 -10.33 9.87 -3.87
CA ARG A 42 -9.36 10.84 -4.42
C ARG A 42 -7.96 10.54 -3.90
N SER A 43 -6.93 11.04 -4.60
CA SER A 43 -5.53 10.86 -4.18
C SER A 43 -5.18 11.83 -3.04
N LEU A 44 -5.03 11.27 -1.83
CA LEU A 44 -4.56 11.93 -0.63
C LEU A 44 -3.36 11.15 -0.08
N ILE A 45 -2.21 11.27 -0.77
CA ILE A 45 -0.99 10.57 -0.37
C ILE A 45 0.12 11.58 -0.02
N ARG A 46 0.91 11.24 0.99
CA ARG A 46 2.11 11.99 1.38
C ARG A 46 3.23 11.03 1.70
N LYS A 47 4.43 11.27 1.17
CA LYS A 47 5.62 10.53 1.57
C LYS A 47 5.98 10.90 3.01
N ILE A 48 6.05 9.91 3.91
CA ILE A 48 6.33 10.17 5.34
C ILE A 48 7.83 10.12 5.63
N PHE A 49 8.59 9.33 4.86
CA PHE A 49 10.03 9.15 5.04
C PHE A 49 10.77 9.23 3.72
N ASN A 50 12.02 9.70 3.75
CA ASN A 50 12.86 9.82 2.55
C ASN A 50 13.29 8.46 1.95
N ASP A 51 13.03 7.36 2.64
CA ASP A 51 13.35 5.98 2.20
C ASP A 51 12.53 5.49 1.00
N GLY A 52 11.41 6.14 0.66
CA GLY A 52 10.53 5.70 -0.44
C GLY A 52 9.65 4.50 -0.12
N LEU A 53 9.70 3.99 1.12
CA LEU A 53 9.01 2.79 1.55
C LEU A 53 7.75 3.08 2.39
N ARG A 54 7.54 4.34 2.79
CA ARG A 54 6.45 4.73 3.69
C ARG A 54 5.61 5.90 3.20
N TRP A 55 4.29 5.68 3.16
CA TRP A 55 3.30 6.60 2.62
C TRP A 55 2.13 6.80 3.58
N GLY A 56 1.83 8.05 3.90
CA GLY A 56 0.67 8.47 4.67
C GLY A 56 -0.50 8.65 3.72
N ILE A 57 -1.66 8.14 4.12
CA ILE A 57 -2.85 8.06 3.27
C ILE A 57 -4.04 8.67 4.02
N GLY A 58 -4.70 9.65 3.40
CA GLY A 58 -5.85 10.36 3.93
C GLY A 58 -5.54 11.74 4.55
N PRO A 59 -6.58 12.50 4.92
CA PRO A 59 -6.44 13.78 5.61
C PRO A 59 -5.84 13.55 6.99
N ASP A 60 -4.75 14.22 7.33
CA ASP A 60 -3.95 13.99 8.55
C ASP A 60 -3.24 12.64 8.64
N GLN A 61 -3.15 11.91 7.52
CA GLN A 61 -2.42 10.62 7.40
C GLN A 61 -2.84 9.55 8.42
N PRO A 62 -4.15 9.29 8.61
CA PRO A 62 -4.66 8.32 9.57
C PRO A 62 -4.28 6.88 9.20
N TRP A 63 -3.95 6.65 7.93
CA TRP A 63 -3.41 5.42 7.42
C TRP A 63 -1.94 5.58 7.05
N THR A 64 -1.15 4.54 7.28
CA THR A 64 0.22 4.44 6.77
C THR A 64 0.42 3.12 6.06
N MET A 65 0.89 3.22 4.82
CA MET A 65 1.42 2.09 4.06
C MET A 65 2.93 2.01 4.28
N THR A 66 3.42 0.83 4.64
CA THR A 66 4.85 0.52 4.79
C THR A 66 5.21 -0.64 3.87
N VAL A 67 6.31 -0.52 3.14
CA VAL A 67 6.84 -1.56 2.25
C VAL A 67 8.01 -2.27 2.92
N ASP A 68 7.98 -3.61 2.93
CA ASP A 68 9.11 -4.46 3.23
C ASP A 68 9.58 -5.14 1.93
N GLU A 69 10.64 -4.59 1.34
CA GLU A 69 11.19 -5.10 0.08
C GLU A 69 11.82 -6.48 0.21
N ARG A 70 12.29 -6.87 1.40
CA ARG A 70 12.88 -8.20 1.61
C ARG A 70 11.81 -9.27 1.60
N ARG A 71 10.66 -8.97 2.20
CA ARG A 71 9.51 -9.88 2.26
C ARG A 71 8.59 -9.75 1.06
N LEU A 72 8.79 -8.73 0.21
CA LEU A 72 7.91 -8.38 -0.90
C LEU A 72 6.47 -8.18 -0.41
N THR A 73 6.32 -7.46 0.69
CA THR A 73 5.02 -7.17 1.29
C THR A 73 4.84 -5.67 1.48
N ALA A 74 3.59 -5.23 1.45
CA ALA A 74 3.23 -3.93 1.94
C ALA A 74 2.10 -4.05 2.97
N GLU A 75 2.21 -3.25 4.01
CA GLU A 75 1.34 -3.25 5.17
C GLU A 75 0.64 -1.91 5.27
N LEU A 76 -0.69 -1.93 5.33
CA LEU A 76 -1.52 -0.75 5.57
C LEU A 76 -2.04 -0.79 7.01
N LYS A 77 -1.63 0.18 7.82
CA LYS A 77 -2.02 0.31 9.23
C LYS A 77 -2.81 1.60 9.46
N TYR A 78 -3.88 1.52 10.26
CA TYR A 78 -4.59 2.69 10.77
C TYR A 78 -4.05 3.06 12.15
N HIS A 79 -3.88 4.35 12.42
CA HIS A 79 -3.24 4.82 13.66
C HIS A 79 -4.21 5.01 14.84
N TYR A 80 -5.50 5.15 14.59
CA TYR A 80 -6.49 5.34 15.66
C TYR A 80 -7.17 3.99 15.97
N GLU A 81 -6.52 3.17 16.79
CA GLU A 81 -6.90 1.77 17.03
C GLU A 81 -8.33 1.58 17.57
N ASP A 82 -8.94 2.62 18.16
CA ASP A 82 -10.27 2.56 18.78
C ASP A 82 -11.46 2.71 17.80
N ALA A 83 -11.24 3.10 16.55
CA ALA A 83 -12.35 3.45 15.64
C ALA A 83 -12.72 2.37 14.60
N ILE A 84 -11.90 1.33 14.40
CA ILE A 84 -12.07 0.39 13.28
C ILE A 84 -12.12 -1.06 13.72
N THR A 85 -13.19 -1.76 13.34
CA THR A 85 -13.41 -3.17 13.68
C THR A 85 -12.60 -4.14 12.82
N THR A 86 -12.32 -5.34 13.33
CA THR A 86 -11.70 -6.44 12.58
C THR A 86 -12.41 -6.76 11.27
N ARG A 87 -13.75 -6.70 11.25
CA ARG A 87 -14.56 -6.95 10.05
C ARG A 87 -14.26 -5.93 8.94
N PHE A 88 -14.06 -4.66 9.30
CA PHE A 88 -13.66 -3.64 8.33
C PHE A 88 -12.30 -3.97 7.71
N TYR A 89 -11.31 -4.36 8.51
CA TYR A 89 -10.00 -4.75 7.98
C TYR A 89 -10.07 -5.95 7.02
N HIS A 90 -10.88 -6.96 7.34
CA HIS A 90 -11.11 -8.10 6.44
C HIS A 90 -11.75 -7.67 5.12
N ALA A 91 -12.81 -6.86 5.18
CA ALA A 91 -13.46 -6.35 3.97
C ALA A 91 -12.50 -5.49 3.13
N LEU A 92 -11.76 -4.59 3.78
CA LEU A 92 -10.77 -3.74 3.13
C LEU A 92 -9.69 -4.58 2.45
N LYS A 93 -9.20 -5.65 3.10
CA LYS A 93 -8.22 -6.57 2.49
C LYS A 93 -8.74 -7.16 1.17
N ILE A 94 -9.98 -7.65 1.15
CA ILE A 94 -10.59 -8.25 -0.05
C ILE A 94 -10.68 -7.21 -1.18
N VAL A 95 -11.19 -6.01 -0.87
CA VAL A 95 -11.34 -4.93 -1.86
C VAL A 95 -9.98 -4.48 -2.40
N LEU A 96 -8.98 -4.31 -1.53
CA LEU A 96 -7.65 -3.86 -1.95
C LEU A 96 -6.95 -4.90 -2.82
N ILE A 97 -7.05 -6.19 -2.51
CA ILE A 97 -6.47 -7.25 -3.36
C ILE A 97 -7.08 -7.19 -4.77
N GLU A 98 -8.40 -7.06 -4.87
CA GLU A 98 -9.12 -6.97 -6.15
C GLU A 98 -8.71 -5.73 -6.95
N VAL A 99 -8.72 -4.54 -6.33
CA VAL A 99 -8.43 -3.27 -7.01
C VAL A 99 -6.97 -3.13 -7.39
N LEU A 100 -6.06 -3.58 -6.52
CA LEU A 100 -4.63 -3.47 -6.77
C LEU A 100 -4.14 -4.50 -7.79
N LYS A 101 -4.99 -5.48 -8.17
CA LYS A 101 -4.62 -6.65 -8.98
C LYS A 101 -3.39 -7.36 -8.41
N LEU A 102 -3.29 -7.38 -7.08
CA LEU A 102 -2.27 -8.13 -6.38
C LEU A 102 -2.75 -9.57 -6.32
N ASP A 103 -1.84 -10.51 -6.56
CA ASP A 103 -2.20 -11.93 -6.73
C ASP A 103 -3.07 -12.40 -5.55
N LYS A 104 -4.22 -13.00 -5.86
CA LYS A 104 -5.16 -13.49 -4.86
C LYS A 104 -4.48 -14.64 -4.13
N PHE A 105 -4.09 -14.41 -2.88
CA PHE A 105 -3.65 -15.48 -2.01
C PHE A 105 -4.75 -16.54 -1.90
N ASN A 106 -4.42 -17.76 -2.33
CA ASN A 106 -4.90 -18.96 -1.65
C ASN A 106 -4.10 -19.13 -0.35
#